data_AF-K0DCN7-F1
#
_entry.id   AF-K0DCN7-F1
#
_cell.length_a   1.000
_cell.length_b   1.000
_cell.length_c   1.000
_cell.angle_alpha   90.00
_cell.angle_beta   90.00
_cell.angle_gamma   90.00
#
_symmetry.space_group_name_H-M   'P 1'
#
loop_
_entity.id
_entity.type
_entity.pdbx_description
1 polymer ?
#
loop_
_entity_poly.entity_id
_entity_poly.type
_entity_poly.pdbx_seq_one_letter_code
_entity_poly.pdbx_strand_id
1 'polypeptide(L)'
;MVNKFNKLSLQGKSLGKLTYVGRNKVGTNGDVSVAVLNINDTLNTENITPQAGFDFAKPFGTELKLINASIIGGEARSNRRGGARVATKSGTLLPISDSQTDGIPESEYDAVFVSGKDKTPVGRVRSADAFDSHDLILFSVTPNYQSDNQNNPVRDDNGEPIISNYQFNFMQQSKSGEIDDDDTFIRILIDPTESERLQVNLKPGTKLVPQGLKFAFVGNNATDWTVYADTLIALDEEKSGKPTKQTSNNQIKKEVNRENTTNNSN
;
A
#
# COMPACT_ATOMS: atom_id res chain seq x y z
N MET A 1 -16.74 -1.69 0.43
CA MET A 1 -16.37 -0.61 1.38
C MET A 1 -15.06 0.01 0.90
N VAL A 2 -14.84 1.32 1.10
CA VAL A 2 -13.77 2.08 0.42
C VAL A 2 -13.07 3.06 1.39
N ASN A 3 -11.78 3.29 1.18
CA ASN A 3 -11.03 4.38 1.78
C ASN A 3 -11.13 5.61 0.88
N LYS A 4 -11.09 6.80 1.48
CA LYS A 4 -11.20 8.09 0.79
C LYS A 4 -9.86 8.82 0.78
N PHE A 5 -9.17 8.85 -0.35
CA PHE A 5 -8.00 9.73 -0.54
C PHE A 5 -7.91 10.27 -1.97
N ASN A 6 -7.31 11.45 -2.12
CA ASN A 6 -7.38 12.21 -3.37
C ASN A 6 -6.43 11.70 -4.45
N LYS A 7 -5.24 11.28 -4.04
CA LYS A 7 -4.12 11.02 -4.94
C LYS A 7 -3.10 10.11 -4.27
N LEU A 8 -2.42 9.31 -5.07
CA LEU A 8 -1.18 8.64 -4.70
C LEU A 8 -0.05 9.13 -5.61
N SER A 9 1.10 9.47 -5.04
CA SER A 9 2.32 9.72 -5.81
C SER A 9 2.82 8.39 -6.38
N LEU A 10 3.25 8.44 -7.63
CA LEU A 10 3.71 7.29 -8.41
C LEU A 10 5.18 7.48 -8.73
N GLN A 11 6.00 6.46 -8.47
CA GLN A 11 7.39 6.47 -8.87
C GLN A 11 7.46 6.25 -10.38
N GLY A 12 7.82 7.27 -11.17
CA GLY A 12 7.75 7.14 -12.63
C GLY A 12 8.67 6.05 -13.18
N LYS A 13 9.86 5.87 -12.59
CA LYS A 13 10.80 4.78 -12.93
C LYS A 13 10.23 3.38 -12.72
N SER A 14 9.27 3.21 -11.80
CA SER A 14 8.65 1.90 -11.55
C SER A 14 7.76 1.42 -12.69
N LEU A 15 7.38 2.30 -13.62
CA LEU A 15 6.65 1.93 -14.83
C LEU A 15 7.56 1.27 -15.89
N GLY A 16 8.88 1.35 -15.72
CA GLY A 16 9.85 0.87 -16.71
C GLY A 16 10.08 1.87 -17.85
N LYS A 17 10.55 1.37 -18.99
CA LYS A 17 10.84 2.18 -20.18
C LYS A 17 9.54 2.65 -20.82
N LEU A 18 9.44 3.95 -21.14
CA LEU A 18 8.27 4.54 -21.78
C LEU A 18 8.62 5.06 -23.17
N THR A 19 7.87 4.63 -24.17
CA THR A 19 8.09 5.02 -25.57
C THR A 19 6.84 5.71 -26.12
N TYR A 20 6.97 6.92 -26.66
CA TYR A 20 5.85 7.70 -27.18
C TYR A 20 5.25 7.08 -28.45
N VAL A 21 3.94 6.83 -28.42
CA VAL A 21 3.18 6.20 -29.51
C VAL A 21 2.26 7.21 -30.19
N GLY A 22 1.76 8.20 -29.44
CA GLY A 22 0.91 9.25 -30.01
C GLY A 22 0.05 9.95 -28.97
N ARG A 23 -1.01 10.60 -29.46
CA ARG A 23 -1.97 11.35 -28.66
C ARG A 23 -3.31 10.64 -28.64
N ASN A 24 -3.97 10.66 -27.48
CA ASN A 24 -5.37 10.26 -27.33
C ASN A 24 -6.16 11.36 -26.60
N LYS A 25 -7.49 11.26 -26.64
CA LYS A 25 -8.42 12.12 -25.91
C LYS A 25 -9.31 11.30 -24.99
N VAL A 26 -9.29 11.63 -23.70
CA VAL A 26 -10.04 10.98 -22.62
C VAL A 26 -10.92 12.01 -21.89
N GLY A 27 -11.54 11.62 -20.77
CA GLY A 27 -12.59 12.41 -20.13
C GLY A 27 -13.97 12.09 -20.72
N THR A 28 -15.02 12.40 -19.97
CA THR A 28 -16.41 12.14 -20.38
C THR A 28 -16.71 12.73 -21.76
N ASN A 29 -16.18 13.92 -22.05
CA ASN A 29 -16.38 14.61 -23.32
C ASN A 29 -15.21 14.43 -24.31
N GLY A 30 -14.17 13.67 -23.97
CA GLY A 30 -12.98 13.54 -24.82
C GLY A 30 -12.21 14.86 -24.93
N ASP A 31 -12.17 15.66 -23.87
CA ASP A 31 -11.56 16.98 -23.81
C ASP A 31 -10.15 16.96 -23.21
N VAL A 32 -9.79 15.91 -22.47
CA VAL A 32 -8.47 15.76 -21.85
C VAL A 32 -7.52 15.08 -22.83
N SER A 33 -6.45 15.78 -23.22
CA SER A 33 -5.41 15.19 -24.08
C SER A 33 -4.38 14.44 -23.27
N VAL A 34 -4.08 13.21 -23.68
CA VAL A 34 -3.12 12.33 -23.01
C VAL A 34 -2.10 11.79 -24.00
N ALA A 35 -0.89 11.54 -23.51
CA ALA A 35 0.15 10.85 -24.24
C ALA A 35 -0.09 9.33 -24.13
N VAL A 36 -0.03 8.63 -25.26
CA VAL A 36 -0.07 7.17 -25.31
C VAL A 36 1.37 6.67 -25.31
N LEU A 37 1.73 5.86 -24.31
CA LEU A 37 3.09 5.36 -24.13
C LEU A 37 3.09 3.84 -24.09
N ASN A 38 3.97 3.18 -24.84
CA ASN A 38 4.26 1.76 -24.67
C ASN A 38 5.13 1.57 -23.42
N ILE A 39 4.82 0.55 -22.63
CA ILE A 39 5.65 0.13 -21.49
C ILE A 39 6.61 -0.98 -21.94
N ASN A 40 7.90 -0.83 -21.62
CA ASN A 40 8.94 -1.84 -21.82
C ASN A 40 8.96 -2.45 -23.23
N ASP A 41 8.70 -1.61 -24.24
CA ASP A 41 8.63 -2.01 -25.65
C ASP A 41 7.63 -3.15 -25.93
N THR A 42 6.63 -3.32 -25.05
CA THR A 42 5.51 -4.25 -25.24
C THR A 42 4.37 -3.59 -26.03
N LEU A 43 3.36 -4.38 -26.41
CA LEU A 43 2.10 -3.87 -26.98
C LEU A 43 1.18 -3.21 -25.93
N ASN A 44 1.55 -3.27 -24.65
CA ASN A 44 0.76 -2.65 -23.59
C ASN A 44 1.01 -1.14 -23.58
N THR A 45 -0.07 -0.39 -23.79
CA THR A 45 -0.05 1.08 -23.77
C THR A 45 -0.64 1.63 -22.47
N GLU A 46 -0.08 2.73 -22.00
CA GLU A 46 -0.64 3.55 -20.93
C GLU A 46 -1.00 4.94 -21.45
N ASN A 47 -2.12 5.47 -20.95
CA ASN A 47 -2.50 6.86 -21.15
C ASN A 47 -1.98 7.68 -19.98
N ILE A 48 -1.12 8.66 -20.26
CA ILE A 48 -0.58 9.58 -19.25
C ILE A 48 -1.00 11.00 -19.58
N THR A 49 -1.59 11.70 -18.62
CA THR A 49 -1.82 13.15 -18.71
C THR A 49 -0.51 13.87 -18.44
N PRO A 50 0.13 14.49 -19.46
CA PRO A 50 1.43 15.13 -19.28
C PRO A 50 1.28 16.53 -18.65
N GLN A 51 2.42 17.14 -18.34
CA GLN A 51 2.51 18.54 -17.93
C GLN A 51 1.94 19.49 -19.00
N ALA A 52 1.52 20.67 -18.56
CA ALA A 52 1.07 21.73 -19.46
C ALA A 52 2.17 22.10 -20.47
N GLY A 53 1.77 22.35 -21.72
CA GLY A 53 2.71 22.67 -22.81
C GLY A 53 3.46 21.46 -23.39
N PHE A 54 3.13 20.22 -22.99
CA PHE A 54 3.68 19.03 -23.63
C PHE A 54 3.40 19.01 -25.14
N ASP A 55 4.44 18.77 -25.92
CA ASP A 55 4.36 18.68 -27.38
C ASP A 55 3.86 17.30 -27.83
N PHE A 56 2.59 17.24 -28.25
CA PHE A 56 1.97 16.05 -28.82
C PHE A 56 2.34 15.79 -30.29
N ALA A 57 3.07 16.69 -30.96
CA ALA A 57 3.57 16.48 -32.33
C ALA A 57 4.95 15.79 -32.35
N LYS A 58 5.46 15.41 -31.18
CA LYS A 58 6.73 14.70 -31.01
C LYS A 58 6.78 13.40 -31.83
N PRO A 59 7.94 13.01 -32.38
CA PRO A 59 8.06 11.80 -33.19
C PRO A 59 7.65 10.53 -32.44
N PHE A 60 6.97 9.63 -33.16
CA PHE A 60 6.74 8.26 -32.72
C PHE A 60 8.06 7.57 -32.36
N GLY A 61 8.06 6.77 -31.30
CA GLY A 61 9.25 6.06 -30.84
C GLY A 61 10.16 6.90 -29.93
N THR A 62 9.80 8.15 -29.62
CA THR A 62 10.61 8.97 -28.71
C THR A 62 10.60 8.36 -27.31
N GLU A 63 11.78 8.04 -26.79
CA GLU A 63 11.94 7.51 -25.44
C GLU A 63 11.79 8.62 -24.40
N LEU A 64 10.95 8.36 -23.42
CA LEU A 64 10.59 9.29 -22.36
C LEU A 64 10.79 8.64 -21.01
N LYS A 65 10.95 9.49 -19.99
CA LYS A 65 10.78 9.12 -18.60
C LYS A 65 9.66 9.96 -18.00
N LEU A 66 8.99 9.38 -17.03
CA LEU A 66 7.98 10.04 -16.23
C LEU A 66 8.59 10.41 -14.88
N ILE A 67 8.34 11.64 -14.41
CA ILE A 67 8.71 12.10 -13.08
C ILE A 67 7.57 12.89 -12.43
N ASN A 68 7.61 13.02 -11.11
CA ASN A 68 6.60 13.70 -10.29
C ASN A 68 5.19 13.20 -10.60
N ALA A 69 5.08 11.88 -10.79
CA ALA A 69 3.86 11.27 -11.25
C ALA A 69 2.85 11.03 -10.13
N SER A 70 1.61 10.82 -10.55
CA SER A 70 0.54 10.46 -9.64
C SER A 70 -0.57 9.68 -10.26
N ILE A 71 -1.30 8.98 -9.41
CA ILE A 71 -2.52 8.26 -9.72
C ILE A 71 -3.67 8.96 -9.01
N ILE A 72 -4.72 9.28 -9.77
CA ILE A 72 -5.97 9.86 -9.26
C ILE A 72 -7.17 9.12 -9.86
N GLY A 73 -8.36 9.29 -9.27
CA GLY A 73 -9.59 8.87 -9.91
C GLY A 73 -10.03 9.86 -10.98
N GLY A 74 -9.89 9.48 -12.26
CA GLY A 74 -10.33 10.27 -13.40
C GLY A 74 -11.58 9.72 -14.08
N GLU A 75 -12.01 10.38 -15.16
CA GLU A 75 -13.13 9.94 -16.00
C GLU A 75 -12.62 9.35 -17.31
N ALA A 76 -13.07 8.13 -17.61
CA ALA A 76 -12.92 7.53 -18.91
C ALA A 76 -14.00 8.05 -19.87
N ARG A 77 -13.66 8.07 -21.16
CA ARG A 77 -14.61 8.33 -22.23
C ARG A 77 -15.67 7.23 -22.23
N SER A 78 -16.94 7.60 -22.08
CA SER A 78 -18.06 6.65 -22.01
C SER A 78 -19.32 7.24 -22.64
N ASN A 79 -20.13 6.38 -23.26
CA ASN A 79 -21.44 6.75 -23.79
C ASN A 79 -22.52 6.87 -22.70
N ARG A 80 -22.19 6.58 -21.43
CA ARG A 80 -23.10 6.69 -20.28
C ARG A 80 -23.08 8.11 -19.70
N ARG A 81 -24.21 8.57 -19.16
CA ARG A 81 -24.48 9.94 -18.64
C ARG A 81 -23.60 10.42 -17.46
N GLY A 82 -22.50 9.76 -17.12
CA GLY A 82 -21.63 10.17 -16.00
C GLY A 82 -20.16 9.75 -16.10
N GLY A 83 -19.68 9.29 -17.27
CA GLY A 83 -18.33 8.73 -17.41
C GLY A 83 -18.17 7.41 -16.62
N ALA A 84 -17.20 6.58 -16.98
CA ALA A 84 -16.74 5.53 -16.06
C ALA A 84 -15.56 6.09 -15.26
N ARG A 85 -15.49 5.88 -13.94
CA ARG A 85 -14.30 6.29 -13.20
C ARG A 85 -13.21 5.25 -13.38
N VAL A 86 -11.99 5.72 -13.62
CA VAL A 86 -10.80 4.88 -13.78
C VAL A 86 -9.62 5.52 -13.07
N ALA A 87 -8.64 4.71 -12.67
CA ALA A 87 -7.37 5.24 -12.23
C ALA A 87 -6.67 5.88 -13.44
N THR A 88 -6.32 7.16 -13.34
CA THR A 88 -5.57 7.88 -14.37
C THR A 88 -4.20 8.26 -13.84
N LYS A 89 -3.20 8.19 -14.73
CA LYS A 89 -1.82 8.58 -14.44
C LYS A 89 -1.55 9.97 -14.99
N SER A 90 -0.88 10.80 -14.21
CA SER A 90 -0.39 12.11 -14.64
C SER A 90 1.04 12.33 -14.16
N GLY A 91 1.75 13.27 -14.78
CA GLY A 91 3.09 13.66 -14.35
C GLY A 91 3.84 14.44 -15.40
N THR A 92 5.13 14.62 -15.19
CA THR A 92 6.01 15.31 -16.15
C THR A 92 6.72 14.28 -17.02
N LEU A 93 6.46 14.32 -18.32
CA LEU A 93 7.16 13.52 -19.32
C LEU A 93 8.34 14.31 -19.87
N LEU A 94 9.54 13.74 -19.74
CA LEU A 94 10.78 14.33 -20.22
C LEU A 94 11.53 13.34 -21.12
N PRO A 95 12.39 13.81 -22.04
CA PRO A 95 13.34 12.95 -22.71
C PRO A 95 14.18 12.16 -21.71
N ILE A 96 14.54 10.93 -22.05
CA ILE A 96 15.35 10.09 -21.16
C ILE A 96 16.72 10.73 -20.83
N SER A 97 17.25 11.56 -21.73
CA SER A 97 18.50 12.30 -21.57
C SER A 97 18.42 13.48 -20.59
N ASP A 98 17.23 13.89 -20.19
CA ASP A 98 17.06 14.94 -19.18
C ASP A 98 17.65 14.47 -17.84
N SER A 99 18.17 15.36 -17.00
CA SER A 99 18.77 14.99 -15.71
C SER A 99 17.79 15.01 -14.54
N GLN A 100 16.60 15.61 -14.70
CA GLN A 100 15.62 15.74 -13.62
C GLN A 100 15.05 14.39 -13.20
N THR A 101 14.82 14.21 -11.90
CA THR A 101 14.23 13.00 -11.32
C THR A 101 12.94 13.33 -10.56
N ASP A 102 12.26 12.32 -10.05
CA ASP A 102 11.21 12.51 -9.04
C ASP A 102 11.74 13.39 -7.89
N GLY A 103 10.90 14.32 -7.43
CA GLY A 103 11.21 15.16 -6.26
C GLY A 103 11.04 14.41 -4.94
N ILE A 104 10.31 13.30 -4.94
CA ILE A 104 10.16 12.40 -3.79
C ILE A 104 11.25 11.32 -3.87
N PRO A 105 12.00 11.04 -2.77
CA PRO A 105 13.01 9.99 -2.75
C PRO A 105 12.45 8.58 -3.02
N GLU A 106 13.24 7.71 -3.68
CA GLU A 106 12.81 6.34 -4.02
C GLU A 106 12.41 5.49 -2.80
N SER A 107 12.96 5.81 -1.61
CA SER A 107 12.69 5.15 -0.34
C SER A 107 11.29 5.43 0.22
N GLU A 108 10.64 6.52 -0.19
CA GLU A 108 9.29 6.86 0.27
C GLU A 108 8.19 6.11 -0.48
N TYR A 109 8.50 5.45 -1.60
CA TYR A 109 7.52 4.67 -2.37
C TYR A 109 7.39 3.25 -1.81
N ASP A 110 6.85 3.13 -0.62
CA ASP A 110 6.79 1.91 0.19
C ASP A 110 5.66 0.92 -0.18
N ALA A 111 4.82 1.25 -1.16
CA ALA A 111 3.67 0.44 -1.53
C ALA A 111 3.57 0.19 -3.05
N VAL A 112 2.62 -0.67 -3.44
CA VAL A 112 2.37 -1.01 -4.85
C VAL A 112 0.95 -0.63 -5.25
N PHE A 113 0.79 0.05 -6.38
CA PHE A 113 -0.51 0.18 -7.03
C PHE A 113 -0.79 -1.07 -7.86
N VAL A 114 -1.97 -1.66 -7.66
CA VAL A 114 -2.43 -2.86 -8.35
C VAL A 114 -3.72 -2.58 -9.12
N SER A 115 -3.92 -3.31 -10.21
CA SER A 115 -5.11 -3.18 -11.06
C SER A 115 -5.73 -4.53 -11.41
N GLY A 116 -7.01 -4.50 -11.78
CA GLY A 116 -7.77 -5.69 -12.16
C GLY A 116 -8.09 -6.62 -10.98
N LYS A 117 -8.81 -7.70 -11.29
CA LYS A 117 -9.23 -8.71 -10.30
C LYS A 117 -8.04 -9.47 -9.72
N ASP A 118 -7.01 -9.70 -10.54
CA ASP A 118 -5.82 -10.47 -10.18
C ASP A 118 -4.77 -9.63 -9.42
N LYS A 119 -5.09 -8.37 -9.12
CA LYS A 119 -4.21 -7.43 -8.40
C LYS A 119 -2.84 -7.30 -9.07
N THR A 120 -2.82 -7.20 -10.40
CA THR A 120 -1.60 -7.05 -11.20
C THR A 120 -0.86 -5.78 -10.79
N PRO A 121 0.43 -5.86 -10.40
CA PRO A 121 1.24 -4.69 -10.09
C PRO A 121 1.39 -3.75 -11.29
N VAL A 122 1.22 -2.45 -11.06
CA VAL A 122 1.29 -1.41 -12.10
C VAL A 122 2.39 -0.40 -11.82
N GLY A 123 2.75 -0.17 -10.56
CA GLY A 123 3.84 0.72 -10.18
C GLY A 123 3.98 0.88 -8.67
N ARG A 124 5.08 1.48 -8.23
CA ARG A 124 5.32 1.80 -6.82
C ARG A 124 4.70 3.13 -6.46
N VAL A 125 4.03 3.18 -5.31
CA VAL A 125 3.33 4.36 -4.80
C VAL A 125 3.72 4.64 -3.36
N ARG A 126 3.46 5.86 -2.91
CA ARG A 126 3.75 6.33 -1.54
C ARG A 126 2.50 6.15 -0.67
N SER A 127 2.57 5.30 0.35
CA SER A 127 1.45 5.07 1.27
C SER A 127 1.10 6.30 2.10
N ALA A 128 2.11 7.13 2.42
CA ALA A 128 1.99 8.36 3.20
C ALA A 128 1.12 9.44 2.53
N ASP A 129 0.75 9.28 1.25
CA ASP A 129 -0.24 10.14 0.60
C ASP A 129 -1.70 9.76 0.96
N ALA A 130 -1.91 8.56 1.49
CA ALA A 130 -3.19 8.06 1.95
C ALA A 130 -3.33 8.14 3.48
N PHE A 131 -2.37 7.60 4.22
CA PHE A 131 -2.36 7.59 5.68
C PHE A 131 -0.95 7.35 6.23
N ASP A 132 -0.73 7.67 7.51
CA ASP A 132 0.51 7.32 8.21
C ASP A 132 0.43 5.87 8.70
N SER A 133 1.27 5.00 8.13
CA SER A 133 1.30 3.57 8.44
C SER A 133 1.79 3.25 9.86
N HIS A 134 2.48 4.18 10.52
CA HIS A 134 3.00 4.02 11.89
C HIS A 134 2.08 4.63 12.95
N ASP A 135 0.98 5.26 12.55
CA ASP A 135 0.01 5.94 13.40
C ASP A 135 -1.30 5.15 13.55
N LEU A 136 -1.31 3.86 13.23
CA LEU A 136 -2.52 3.06 13.16
C LEU A 136 -2.80 2.30 14.47
N ILE A 137 -3.97 2.57 15.05
CA ILE A 137 -4.55 1.86 16.18
C ILE A 137 -5.72 1.01 15.70
N LEU A 138 -5.68 -0.29 15.97
CA LEU A 138 -6.76 -1.19 15.62
C LEU A 138 -8.04 -0.82 16.37
N PHE A 139 -9.13 -0.62 15.64
CA PHE A 139 -10.46 -0.41 16.22
C PHE A 139 -11.28 -1.71 16.21
N SER A 140 -11.40 -2.35 15.05
CA SER A 140 -12.17 -3.59 14.91
C SER A 140 -11.71 -4.42 13.71
N VAL A 141 -12.12 -5.68 13.69
CA VAL A 141 -11.92 -6.60 12.56
C VAL A 141 -13.28 -7.12 12.12
N THR A 142 -13.55 -7.15 10.82
CA THR A 142 -14.84 -7.58 10.27
C THR A 142 -14.61 -8.50 9.06
N PRO A 143 -15.23 -9.69 9.00
CA PRO A 143 -15.14 -10.54 7.82
C PRO A 143 -15.94 -9.97 6.66
N ASN A 144 -15.38 -10.04 5.45
CA ASN A 144 -16.07 -9.75 4.20
C ASN A 144 -16.34 -11.06 3.45
N TYR A 145 -17.62 -11.38 3.24
CA TYR A 145 -18.02 -12.62 2.58
C TYR A 145 -17.94 -12.51 1.05
N GLN A 146 -17.64 -13.62 0.40
CA GLN A 146 -17.79 -13.75 -1.03
C GLN A 146 -19.27 -13.73 -1.39
N SER A 147 -19.64 -12.91 -2.37
CA SER A 147 -21.01 -12.82 -2.88
C SER A 147 -21.11 -13.37 -4.31
N ASP A 148 -22.27 -13.95 -4.63
CA ASP A 148 -22.64 -14.32 -6.00
C ASP A 148 -23.09 -13.09 -6.82
N ASN A 149 -23.50 -13.32 -8.07
CA ASN A 149 -23.96 -12.27 -8.98
C ASN A 149 -25.27 -11.58 -8.53
N GLN A 150 -25.97 -12.13 -7.54
CA GLN A 150 -27.20 -11.62 -6.95
C GLN A 150 -26.93 -10.99 -5.57
N ASN A 151 -25.66 -10.85 -5.19
CA ASN A 151 -25.18 -10.33 -3.93
C ASN A 151 -25.53 -11.20 -2.70
N ASN A 152 -25.82 -12.49 -2.90
CA ASN A 152 -26.00 -13.45 -1.81
C ASN A 152 -24.65 -14.06 -1.40
N PRO A 153 -24.42 -14.34 -0.11
CA PRO A 153 -23.21 -15.02 0.34
C PRO A 153 -23.06 -16.39 -0.32
N VAL A 154 -21.91 -16.63 -0.94
CA VAL A 154 -21.51 -17.96 -1.41
C VAL A 154 -21.18 -18.80 -0.18
N ARG A 155 -21.63 -20.06 -0.17
CA ARG A 155 -21.43 -21.00 0.94
C ARG A 155 -20.53 -22.16 0.52
N ASP A 156 -19.77 -22.68 1.46
CA ASP A 156 -18.96 -23.89 1.30
C ASP A 156 -19.82 -25.17 1.36
N ASP A 157 -19.18 -26.33 1.28
CA ASP A 157 -19.85 -27.64 1.33
C ASP A 157 -20.55 -27.91 2.68
N ASN A 158 -20.18 -27.19 3.74
CA ASN A 158 -20.82 -27.28 5.06
C ASN A 158 -21.99 -26.29 5.19
N GLY A 159 -22.25 -25.48 4.17
CA GLY A 159 -23.25 -24.43 4.20
C GLY A 159 -22.79 -23.14 4.90
N GLU A 160 -21.52 -23.01 5.24
CA GLU A 160 -20.97 -21.81 5.90
C GLU A 160 -20.57 -20.75 4.86
N PRO A 161 -20.82 -19.45 5.10
CA PRO A 161 -20.41 -18.40 4.18
C PRO A 161 -18.88 -18.35 3.99
N ILE A 162 -18.44 -18.30 2.73
CA ILE A 162 -17.02 -18.21 2.39
C ILE A 162 -16.52 -16.80 2.65
N ILE A 163 -15.48 -16.66 3.49
CA ILE A 163 -14.82 -15.39 3.76
C ILE A 163 -13.83 -15.10 2.64
N SER A 164 -13.97 -13.93 2.01
CA SER A 164 -13.09 -13.47 0.95
C SER A 164 -11.84 -12.73 1.46
N ASN A 165 -11.97 -12.04 2.60
CA ASN A 165 -10.92 -11.32 3.32
C ASN A 165 -11.46 -10.85 4.67
N TYR A 166 -10.57 -10.39 5.55
CA TYR A 166 -10.95 -9.62 6.72
C TYR A 166 -10.57 -8.16 6.53
N GLN A 167 -11.49 -7.28 6.92
CA GLN A 167 -11.26 -5.85 7.00
C GLN A 167 -10.80 -5.48 8.41
N PHE A 168 -9.59 -4.97 8.50
CA PHE A 168 -9.05 -4.37 9.71
C PHE A 168 -9.32 -2.86 9.65
N ASN A 169 -10.10 -2.37 10.62
CA ASN A 169 -10.46 -0.97 10.73
C ASN A 169 -9.50 -0.30 11.71
N PHE A 170 -8.81 0.73 11.24
CA PHE A 170 -7.83 1.48 12.00
C PHE A 170 -8.28 2.92 12.19
N MET A 171 -7.97 3.44 13.37
CA MET A 171 -7.96 4.87 13.62
C MET A 171 -6.52 5.38 13.59
N GLN A 172 -6.35 6.63 13.13
CA GLN A 172 -5.09 7.33 13.26
C GLN A 172 -4.99 7.95 14.66
N GLN A 173 -3.96 7.59 15.43
CA GLN A 173 -3.78 8.10 16.80
C GLN A 173 -3.68 9.62 16.81
N SER A 174 -2.99 10.19 15.83
CA SER A 174 -2.86 11.65 15.70
C SER A 174 -4.18 12.38 15.42
N LYS A 175 -5.26 11.66 15.07
CA LYS A 175 -6.57 12.20 14.68
C LYS A 175 -7.70 11.73 15.60
N SER A 176 -7.38 11.13 16.75
CA SER A 176 -8.36 10.45 17.60
C SER A 176 -9.38 11.37 18.31
N GLY A 177 -9.31 12.69 18.11
CA GLY A 177 -10.26 13.67 18.65
C GLY A 177 -11.37 14.10 17.68
N GLU A 178 -11.36 13.63 16.44
CA GLU A 178 -12.26 14.06 15.35
C GLU A 178 -13.19 12.93 14.86
N ILE A 179 -13.39 11.88 15.65
CA ILE A 179 -14.03 10.63 15.22
C ILE A 179 -15.55 10.70 15.42
N ASP A 180 -16.24 11.42 14.54
CA ASP A 180 -17.71 11.42 14.55
C ASP A 180 -18.34 10.59 13.41
N ASP A 181 -17.56 10.13 12.42
CA ASP A 181 -18.09 9.44 11.23
C ASP A 181 -17.25 8.24 10.74
N ASP A 182 -17.93 7.27 10.10
CA ASP A 182 -17.35 6.08 9.46
C ASP A 182 -16.28 6.40 8.40
N ASP A 183 -16.28 7.61 7.83
CA ASP A 183 -15.29 8.06 6.84
C ASP A 183 -13.90 8.31 7.45
N THR A 184 -13.75 8.24 8.78
CA THR A 184 -12.47 8.44 9.49
C THR A 184 -11.61 7.18 9.58
N PHE A 185 -12.16 5.99 9.36
CA PHE A 185 -11.39 4.74 9.47
C PHE A 185 -10.54 4.46 8.23
N ILE A 186 -9.28 4.09 8.48
CA ILE A 186 -8.43 3.43 7.49
C ILE A 186 -8.75 1.94 7.50
N ARG A 187 -9.20 1.42 6.36
CA ARG A 187 -9.67 0.05 6.19
C ARG A 187 -8.67 -0.73 5.36
N ILE A 188 -8.03 -1.73 5.95
CA ILE A 188 -7.02 -2.55 5.29
C ILE A 188 -7.54 -3.99 5.20
N LEU A 189 -7.52 -4.55 3.99
CA LEU A 189 -7.96 -5.91 3.73
C LEU A 189 -6.79 -6.88 3.83
N ILE A 190 -6.96 -7.94 4.62
CA ILE A 190 -5.98 -9.00 4.85
C ILE A 190 -6.58 -10.34 4.38
N ASP A 191 -5.73 -11.22 3.84
CA ASP A 191 -6.10 -12.59 3.46
C ASP A 191 -6.68 -13.36 4.65
N PRO A 192 -7.69 -14.25 4.46
CA PRO A 192 -8.27 -15.04 5.54
C PRO A 192 -7.24 -15.81 6.37
N THR A 193 -6.31 -16.51 5.71
CA THR A 193 -5.28 -17.35 6.36
C THR A 193 -4.41 -16.52 7.29
N GLU A 194 -3.97 -15.36 6.81
CA GLU A 194 -3.13 -14.46 7.58
C GLU A 194 -3.92 -13.78 8.71
N SER A 195 -5.18 -13.46 8.46
CA SER A 195 -6.06 -12.83 9.46
C SER A 195 -6.30 -13.74 10.65
N GLU A 196 -6.52 -15.04 10.41
CA GLU A 196 -6.66 -16.05 11.47
C GLU A 196 -5.41 -16.13 12.33
N ARG A 197 -4.22 -16.12 11.70
CA ARG A 197 -2.93 -16.08 12.40
C ARG A 197 -2.78 -14.85 13.30
N LEU A 198 -3.17 -13.67 12.79
CA LEU A 198 -3.05 -12.40 13.49
C LEU A 198 -4.02 -12.31 14.68
N GLN A 199 -5.27 -12.76 14.50
CA GLN A 199 -6.35 -12.55 15.48
C GLN A 199 -6.16 -13.30 16.80
N VAL A 200 -5.34 -14.36 16.86
CA VAL A 200 -5.10 -15.14 18.08
C VAL A 200 -4.71 -14.27 19.29
N ASN A 201 -3.96 -13.20 19.04
CA ASN A 201 -3.44 -12.32 20.10
C ASN A 201 -3.88 -10.86 19.97
N LEU A 202 -4.82 -10.57 19.06
CA LEU A 202 -5.12 -9.20 18.68
C LEU A 202 -6.31 -8.64 19.46
N LYS A 203 -6.18 -7.40 19.92
CA LYS A 203 -7.24 -6.68 20.62
C LYS A 203 -7.39 -5.26 20.06
N PRO A 204 -8.61 -4.68 20.10
CA PRO A 204 -8.78 -3.25 19.88
C PRO A 204 -7.80 -2.43 20.75
N GLY A 205 -7.29 -1.33 20.21
CA GLY A 205 -6.25 -0.51 20.81
C GLY A 205 -4.81 -0.91 20.48
N THR A 206 -4.60 -2.08 19.85
CA THR A 206 -3.24 -2.51 19.46
C THR A 206 -2.70 -1.62 18.34
N LYS A 207 -1.47 -1.13 18.49
CA LYS A 207 -0.75 -0.42 17.43
C LYS A 207 -0.13 -1.41 16.46
N LEU A 208 -0.48 -1.30 15.19
CA LEU A 208 -0.02 -2.22 14.14
C LEU A 208 0.52 -1.45 12.95
N VAL A 209 1.57 -1.98 12.31
CA VAL A 209 2.12 -1.47 11.06
C VAL A 209 1.84 -2.47 9.95
N PRO A 210 1.12 -2.08 8.88
CA PRO A 210 0.91 -2.94 7.72
C PRO A 210 2.20 -3.12 6.92
N GLN A 211 2.41 -4.34 6.43
CA GLN A 211 3.52 -4.69 5.56
C GLN A 211 3.01 -5.13 4.18
N GLY A 212 3.79 -4.86 3.13
CA GLY A 212 3.43 -5.26 1.77
C GLY A 212 2.17 -4.56 1.24
N LEU A 213 2.02 -3.26 1.55
CA LEU A 213 0.85 -2.46 1.19
C LEU A 213 0.59 -2.46 -0.32
N LYS A 214 -0.69 -2.66 -0.68
CA LYS A 214 -1.17 -2.57 -2.05
C LYS A 214 -2.41 -1.68 -2.13
N PHE A 215 -2.47 -0.86 -3.16
CA PHE A 215 -3.54 0.10 -3.39
C PHE A 215 -4.27 -0.23 -4.70
N ALA A 216 -5.60 -0.26 -4.68
CA ALA A 216 -6.43 -0.45 -5.86
C ALA A 216 -7.51 0.63 -5.93
N PHE A 217 -7.84 1.08 -7.14
CA PHE A 217 -8.92 2.05 -7.34
C PHE A 217 -10.25 1.33 -7.61
N VAL A 218 -11.33 1.77 -6.94
CA VAL A 218 -12.63 1.07 -6.97
C VAL A 218 -13.62 1.71 -7.94
N GLY A 219 -13.43 2.99 -8.29
CA GLY A 219 -14.17 3.62 -9.39
C GLY A 219 -15.64 3.97 -9.12
N ASN A 220 -16.08 3.99 -7.86
CA ASN A 220 -17.40 4.56 -7.52
C ASN A 220 -17.31 6.10 -7.37
N ASN A 221 -16.27 6.60 -6.71
CA ASN A 221 -15.90 8.02 -6.63
C ASN A 221 -14.43 8.22 -7.02
N ALA A 222 -14.03 9.45 -7.35
CA ALA A 222 -12.66 9.83 -7.65
C ALA A 222 -11.69 9.57 -6.49
N THR A 223 -12.20 9.45 -5.28
CA THR A 223 -11.44 9.22 -4.05
C THR A 223 -11.57 7.80 -3.52
N ASP A 224 -12.20 6.86 -4.24
CA ASP A 224 -12.51 5.53 -3.70
C ASP A 224 -11.41 4.51 -3.96
N TRP A 225 -10.82 4.02 -2.87
CA TRP A 225 -9.71 3.08 -2.94
C TRP A 225 -9.87 1.90 -1.99
N THR A 226 -9.30 0.78 -2.39
CA THR A 226 -9.09 -0.38 -1.53
C THR A 226 -7.62 -0.48 -1.17
N VAL A 227 -7.35 -0.75 0.10
CA VAL A 227 -6.01 -0.97 0.63
C VAL A 227 -5.91 -2.42 1.08
N TYR A 228 -4.83 -3.09 0.69
CA TYR A 228 -4.49 -4.43 1.14
C TYR A 228 -3.14 -4.38 1.85
N ALA A 229 -2.90 -5.34 2.74
CA ALA A 229 -1.57 -5.61 3.26
C ALA A 229 -1.34 -7.13 3.29
N ASP A 230 -0.07 -7.53 3.22
CA ASP A 230 0.33 -8.94 3.31
C ASP A 230 0.32 -9.43 4.76
N THR A 231 0.61 -8.55 5.71
CA THR A 231 0.57 -8.83 7.15
C THR A 231 0.49 -7.54 7.97
N LEU A 232 0.30 -7.68 9.29
CA LEU A 232 0.32 -6.62 10.28
C LEU A 232 1.32 -6.99 11.39
N ILE A 233 2.20 -6.06 11.74
CA ILE A 233 3.19 -6.26 12.81
C ILE A 233 2.83 -5.33 13.97
N ALA A 234 2.82 -5.86 15.20
CA ALA A 234 2.65 -5.02 16.37
C ALA A 234 3.83 -4.06 16.50
N LEU A 235 3.53 -2.77 16.67
CA LEU A 235 4.50 -1.85 17.26
C LEU A 235 4.62 -2.27 18.71
N ASP A 236 5.72 -2.94 19.04
CA ASP A 236 6.12 -3.07 20.43
C ASP A 236 6.25 -1.64 20.96
N GLU A 237 5.24 -1.18 21.70
CA GLU A 237 5.49 -0.14 22.67
C GLU A 237 6.59 -0.75 23.54
N GLU A 238 7.80 -0.17 23.48
CA GLU A 238 8.79 -0.40 24.52
C GLU A 238 8.02 -0.27 25.83
N LYS A 239 7.68 -1.41 26.43
CA LYS A 239 7.31 -1.45 27.81
C LYS A 239 8.51 -0.80 28.46
N SER A 240 8.31 0.41 28.99
CA SER A 240 9.20 1.04 29.94
C SER A 240 9.26 0.13 31.16
N GLY A 241 9.93 -1.01 30.98
CA GLY A 241 10.22 -1.99 31.99
C GLY A 241 11.30 -1.37 32.84
N LYS A 242 10.87 -0.77 33.95
CA LYS A 242 11.73 -0.65 35.13
C LYS A 242 12.53 -1.95 35.25
N PRO A 243 13.86 -1.89 35.37
CA PRO A 243 14.67 -3.10 35.46
C PRO A 243 14.23 -3.83 36.73
N THR A 244 13.57 -4.97 36.54
CA THR A 244 13.28 -5.86 37.65
C THR A 244 14.62 -6.48 37.99
N LYS A 245 15.22 -6.03 39.11
CA LYS A 245 16.43 -6.63 39.67
C LYS A 245 16.20 -8.13 39.80
N GLN A 246 16.83 -8.92 38.92
CA GLN A 246 17.05 -10.33 39.19
C GLN A 246 18.02 -10.41 40.37
N THR A 247 17.47 -10.73 41.54
CA THR A 247 18.23 -11.15 42.70
C THR A 247 18.83 -12.52 42.39
N SER A 248 20.07 -12.56 41.90
CA SER A 248 20.86 -13.78 41.85
C SER A 248 21.31 -14.13 43.26
N ASN A 249 20.58 -15.03 43.91
CA ASN A 249 21.01 -15.73 45.13
C ASN A 249 22.19 -16.65 44.78
N ASN A 250 23.42 -16.15 44.93
CA ASN A 250 24.62 -16.99 45.00
C ASN A 250 24.93 -17.31 46.46
N GLN A 251 24.46 -18.47 46.92
CA GLN A 251 25.04 -19.17 48.06
C GLN A 251 25.31 -20.61 47.64
N ILE A 252 26.56 -20.92 47.26
CA ILE A 252 27.20 -22.19 47.63
C ILE A 252 28.67 -21.89 47.97
N LYS A 253 28.96 -21.98 49.27
CA LYS A 253 30.30 -22.17 49.85
C LYS A 253 30.91 -23.46 49.30
N LYS A 254 32.20 -23.43 48.93
CA LYS A 254 33.12 -24.55 49.21
C LYS A 254 34.53 -24.01 49.43
N GLU A 255 34.90 -24.04 50.69
CA GLU A 255 36.26 -23.94 51.21
C GLU A 255 36.94 -25.32 51.07
N VAL A 256 38.26 -25.34 51.27
CA VAL A 256 39.17 -26.50 51.42
C VAL A 256 39.88 -26.99 50.15
N ASN A 257 41.13 -26.53 49.97
CA ASN A 257 42.29 -27.42 49.91
C ASN A 257 43.61 -26.61 50.08
N ARG A 258 44.19 -26.72 51.27
CA ARG A 258 45.63 -26.55 51.54
C ARG A 258 46.15 -27.92 52.00
N GLU A 259 47.43 -28.14 51.72
CA GLU A 259 48.29 -29.27 52.13
C GLU A 259 48.27 -30.51 51.21
N ASN A 260 49.24 -30.60 50.30
CA ASN A 260 50.50 -31.32 50.55
C ASN A 260 51.28 -31.55 49.26
N THR A 261 52.47 -30.96 49.14
CA THR A 261 53.59 -31.58 48.42
C THR A 261 54.90 -30.94 48.87
N THR A 262 55.54 -31.55 49.87
CA THR A 262 56.98 -31.49 50.05
C THR A 262 57.50 -32.88 49.71
N ASN A 263 58.33 -33.00 48.67
CA ASN A 263 59.64 -33.66 48.76
C ASN A 263 60.39 -33.65 47.41
N ASN A 264 61.61 -33.13 47.52
CA ASN A 264 62.87 -33.48 46.86
C ASN A 264 63.02 -33.28 45.34
N SER A 265 63.98 -32.42 44.95
CA SER A 265 65.35 -32.84 44.57
C SER A 265 66.25 -31.64 44.23
N ASN A 266 67.47 -31.68 44.80
CA ASN A 266 68.69 -30.88 44.58
C ASN A 266 68.79 -29.46 45.15
#